data_AF-A0A4R2S0I0-F1
#
_entry.id   AF-A0A4R2S0I0-F1
#
_cell.length_a   1.000
_cell.length_b   1.000
_cell.length_c   1.000
_cell.angle_alpha   90.00
_cell.angle_beta   90.00
_cell.angle_gamma   90.00
#
_symmetry.space_group_name_H-M   'P 1'
#
loop_
_entity.id
_entity.type
_entity.pdbx_description
1 polymer ?
#
loop_
_entity_poly.entity_id
_entity_poly.type
_entity_poly.pdbx_seq_one_letter_code
_entity_poly.pdbx_strand_id
1 'polypeptide(L)'
;MPNMFEIMAEARMREAVAKGDLKDLPGQGKPLNLDDENPFIPADKRMVFHILKNAGMVPEEVAIRQEVEKLKKQLEAATDEAQKKELRKKLEQESIRHSILMERFYK
;
A
#
# COMPACT_ATOMS: atom_id res chain seq x y z
N MET A 1 18.35 -15.87 16.25
CA MET A 1 17.83 -16.69 17.35
C MET A 1 17.00 -15.79 18.24
N PRO A 2 15.73 -16.13 18.53
CA PRO A 2 14.91 -15.30 19.39
C PRO A 2 15.52 -15.22 20.79
N ASN A 3 15.42 -14.06 21.42
CA ASN A 3 15.97 -13.84 22.75
C ASN A 3 15.04 -14.42 23.85
N MET A 4 15.53 -14.50 25.09
CA MET A 4 14.77 -15.07 26.21
C MET A 4 13.44 -14.34 26.47
N PHE A 5 13.38 -13.02 26.25
CA PHE A 5 12.15 -12.24 26.42
C PHE A 5 11.10 -12.61 25.39
N GLU A 6 11.49 -12.77 24.13
CA GLU A 6 10.59 -13.18 23.04
C GLU A 6 9.99 -14.57 23.31
N ILE A 7 10.78 -15.51 23.82
CA ILE A 7 10.32 -16.87 24.17
C ILE A 7 9.29 -16.81 25.31
N MET A 8 9.56 -16.02 26.36
CA MET A 8 8.62 -15.86 27.48
C MET A 8 7.34 -15.13 27.07
N ALA A 9 7.45 -14.13 26.20
CA ALA A 9 6.30 -13.39 25.67
C ALA A 9 5.39 -14.31 24.84
N GLU A 10 5.97 -15.09 23.92
CA GLU A 10 5.25 -16.06 23.10
C GLU A 10 4.52 -17.11 23.96
N ALA A 11 5.20 -17.64 24.99
CA ALA A 11 4.58 -18.60 25.92
C ALA A 11 3.33 -18.02 26.61
N ARG A 12 3.41 -16.77 27.09
CA ARG A 12 2.27 -16.08 27.72
C ARG A 12 1.14 -15.79 26.74
N MET A 13 1.47 -15.36 25.52
CA MET A 13 0.45 -15.11 24.48
C MET A 13 -0.33 -16.39 24.17
N ARG A 14 0.35 -17.53 24.02
CA ARG A 14 -0.30 -18.82 23.76
C ARG A 14 -1.21 -19.27 24.90
N GLU A 15 -0.77 -19.07 26.16
CA GLU A 15 -1.59 -19.39 27.32
C GLU A 15 -2.88 -18.56 27.36
N ALA A 16 -2.79 -17.26 27.09
CA ALA A 16 -3.95 -16.36 27.02
C ALA A 16 -4.91 -16.74 25.87
N VAL A 17 -4.39 -17.12 24.70
CA VAL A 17 -5.21 -17.66 23.60
C VAL A 17 -5.94 -18.93 24.02
N ALA A 18 -5.25 -19.87 24.68
CA ALA A 18 -5.84 -21.15 25.11
C ALA A 18 -6.93 -20.96 26.16
N LYS A 19 -6.77 -19.99 27.07
CA LYS A 19 -7.79 -19.61 28.07
C LYS A 19 -8.97 -18.84 27.47
N GLY A 20 -8.81 -18.30 26.27
CA GLY A 20 -9.82 -17.47 25.62
C GLY A 20 -9.80 -16.02 26.07
N ASP A 21 -8.77 -15.58 26.81
CA ASP A 21 -8.61 -14.22 27.33
C ASP A 21 -8.50 -13.16 26.21
N LEU A 22 -8.17 -13.61 24.99
CA LEU A 22 -8.05 -12.77 23.80
C LEU A 22 -9.29 -12.83 22.87
N LYS A 23 -10.41 -13.40 23.35
CA LYS A 23 -11.69 -13.36 22.64
C LYS A 23 -12.52 -12.13 23.05
N ASP A 24 -13.34 -11.67 22.12
CA ASP A 24 -14.27 -10.54 22.23
C ASP A 24 -13.59 -9.24 22.69
N LEU A 25 -12.34 -9.03 22.28
CA LEU A 25 -11.58 -7.82 22.60
C LEU A 25 -12.20 -6.59 21.93
N PRO A 26 -12.09 -5.41 22.55
CA PRO A 26 -12.48 -4.15 21.91
C PRO A 26 -11.79 -3.98 20.55
N GLY A 27 -12.59 -3.87 19.48
CA GLY A 27 -12.08 -3.74 18.11
C GLY A 27 -11.90 -5.05 17.35
N GLN A 28 -12.14 -6.21 17.97
CA GLN A 28 -12.09 -7.49 17.26
C GLN A 28 -13.04 -7.51 16.06
N GLY A 29 -12.50 -7.89 14.90
CA GLY A 29 -13.24 -7.94 13.63
C GLY A 29 -13.57 -6.58 13.02
N LYS A 30 -13.23 -5.46 13.68
CA LYS A 30 -13.41 -4.11 13.14
C LYS A 30 -12.19 -3.70 12.31
N PRO A 31 -12.36 -2.86 11.27
CA PRO A 31 -11.24 -2.26 10.56
C PRO A 31 -10.35 -1.47 11.51
N LEU A 32 -9.04 -1.50 11.27
CA LEU A 32 -8.09 -0.65 11.99
C LEU A 32 -8.35 0.82 11.63
N ASN A 33 -8.43 1.68 12.62
CA ASN A 33 -8.42 3.13 12.42
C ASN A 33 -6.95 3.60 12.36
N LEU A 34 -6.51 4.08 11.19
CA LEU A 34 -5.16 4.58 10.95
C LEU A 34 -5.16 6.06 10.55
N ASP A 35 -6.22 6.80 10.89
CA ASP A 35 -6.44 8.15 10.38
C ASP A 35 -5.47 9.18 10.99
N ASP A 36 -5.17 9.04 12.29
CA ASP A 36 -4.34 9.98 13.04
C ASP A 36 -2.84 9.59 13.03
N GLU A 37 -2.55 8.31 13.22
CA GLU A 37 -1.18 7.80 13.29
C GLU A 37 -1.06 6.49 12.51
N ASN A 38 -0.92 6.60 11.19
CA ASN A 38 -0.56 5.44 10.38
C ASN A 38 0.93 5.10 10.58
N PRO A 39 1.28 3.99 11.26
CA PRO A 39 2.68 3.63 11.54
C PRO A 39 3.43 3.22 10.27
N PHE A 40 2.70 2.92 9.18
CA PHE A 40 3.28 2.59 7.88
C PHE A 40 3.66 3.82 7.05
N ILE A 41 3.33 5.03 7.52
CA ILE A 41 3.72 6.29 6.87
C ILE A 41 4.85 6.94 7.69
N PRO A 42 6.03 7.18 7.07
CA PRO A 42 7.11 7.97 7.67
C PRO A 42 6.61 9.30 8.22
N ALA A 43 7.14 9.74 9.37
CA ALA A 43 6.63 10.91 10.09
C ALA A 43 6.60 12.19 9.24
N ASP A 44 7.60 12.38 8.39
CA ASP A 44 7.73 13.49 7.44
C ASP A 44 6.67 13.49 6.32
N LYS A 45 6.08 12.33 6.01
CA LYS A 45 5.08 12.16 4.93
C LYS A 45 3.63 12.15 5.42
N ARG A 46 3.39 12.00 6.73
CA ARG A 46 2.03 11.88 7.31
C ARG A 46 1.14 13.06 6.97
N MET A 47 1.64 14.29 7.15
CA MET A 47 0.84 15.49 6.91
C MET A 47 0.40 15.60 5.44
N VAL A 48 1.31 15.38 4.50
CA VAL A 48 1.03 15.45 3.06
C VAL A 48 -0.02 14.41 2.67
N PHE A 49 0.11 13.16 3.14
CA PHE A 49 -0.85 12.10 2.84
C PHE A 49 -2.20 12.32 3.52
N HIS A 50 -2.23 12.89 4.73
CA HIS A 50 -3.47 13.25 5.39
C HIS A 50 -4.24 14.34 4.62
N ILE A 51 -3.54 15.38 4.14
CA ILE A 51 -4.14 16.44 3.29
C ILE A 51 -4.71 15.83 2.00
N LEU A 52 -3.93 15.00 1.30
CA LEU A 52 -4.39 14.35 0.06
C LEU A 52 -5.63 13.49 0.30
N LYS A 53 -5.62 12.66 1.35
CA LYS A 53 -6.77 11.83 1.74
C LYS A 53 -8.01 12.66 1.99
N ASN A 54 -7.90 13.75 2.76
CA ASN A 54 -9.03 14.63 3.07
C ASN A 54 -9.58 15.33 1.82
N ALA A 55 -8.74 15.59 0.81
CA ALA A 55 -9.14 16.12 -0.48
C ALA A 55 -9.73 15.07 -1.43
N GLY A 56 -9.81 13.78 -1.04
CA GLY A 56 -10.20 12.68 -1.92
C GLY A 56 -9.17 12.37 -3.01
N MET A 57 -7.93 12.82 -2.82
CA MET A 57 -6.83 12.68 -3.77
C MET A 57 -5.87 11.57 -3.31
N VAL A 58 -5.21 10.94 -4.26
CA VAL A 58 -4.14 9.97 -3.99
C VAL A 58 -2.77 10.58 -4.25
N PRO A 59 -1.71 10.09 -3.60
CA PRO A 59 -0.35 10.43 -3.97
C PRO A 59 -0.05 10.16 -5.45
N GLU A 60 0.88 10.93 -6.03
CA GLU A 60 1.20 10.88 -7.47
C GLU A 60 1.64 9.48 -7.91
N GLU A 61 2.42 8.79 -7.08
CA GLU A 61 2.87 7.41 -7.32
C GLU A 61 1.71 6.42 -7.44
N VAL A 62 0.65 6.62 -6.64
CA VAL A 62 -0.55 5.77 -6.69
C VAL A 62 -1.33 6.06 -7.97
N ALA A 63 -1.44 7.33 -8.37
CA ALA A 63 -2.11 7.73 -9.61
C ALA A 63 -1.40 7.15 -10.85
N ILE A 64 -0.07 7.27 -10.94
CA ILE A 64 0.69 6.71 -12.06
C ILE A 64 0.54 5.18 -12.11
N ARG A 65 0.62 4.51 -10.95
CA ARG A 65 0.41 3.05 -10.89
C ARG A 65 -0.98 2.65 -11.39
N GLN A 66 -2.03 3.40 -11.04
CA GLN A 66 -3.38 3.14 -11.54
C GLN A 66 -3.47 3.33 -13.06
N GLU A 67 -2.83 4.35 -13.62
CA GLU A 67 -2.80 4.56 -15.07
C GLU A 67 -2.03 3.46 -15.80
N VAL A 68 -0.91 2.99 -15.25
CA VAL A 68 -0.16 1.83 -15.77
C VAL A 68 -1.04 0.59 -15.83
N GLU A 69 -1.77 0.28 -14.75
CA GLU A 69 -2.68 -0.87 -14.71
C GLU A 69 -3.86 -0.74 -15.69
N LYS A 70 -4.38 0.48 -15.86
CA LYS A 70 -5.41 0.78 -16.86
C LYS A 70 -4.88 0.59 -18.29
N LEU A 71 -3.68 1.08 -18.58
CA LEU A 71 -3.04 0.93 -19.89
C LEU A 71 -2.78 -0.54 -20.23
N LYS A 72 -2.36 -1.36 -19.24
CA LYS A 72 -2.22 -2.81 -19.41
C LYS A 72 -3.55 -3.47 -19.80
N LYS A 73 -4.63 -3.18 -19.05
CA LYS A 73 -5.96 -3.71 -19.35
C LYS A 73 -6.46 -3.29 -20.74
N GLN A 74 -6.22 -2.05 -21.13
CA GLN A 74 -6.57 -1.56 -22.47
C GLN A 74 -5.77 -2.28 -23.55
N LEU A 75 -4.48 -2.55 -23.30
CA LEU A 75 -3.62 -3.27 -24.24
C LEU A 75 -4.05 -4.74 -24.41
N GLU A 76 -4.46 -5.40 -23.32
CA GLU A 76 -5.01 -6.75 -23.34
C GLU A 76 -6.33 -6.83 -24.12
N ALA A 77 -7.18 -5.81 -24.00
CA ALA A 77 -8.46 -5.73 -24.71
C ALA A 77 -8.35 -5.25 -26.16
N ALA A 78 -7.23 -4.62 -26.55
CA ALA A 78 -7.06 -4.06 -27.89
C ALA A 78 -6.86 -5.17 -28.94
N THR A 79 -7.57 -5.07 -30.06
CA THR A 79 -7.44 -6.00 -31.19
C THR A 79 -6.63 -5.43 -32.35
N ASP A 80 -6.60 -4.11 -32.49
CA ASP A 80 -5.87 -3.41 -33.55
C ASP A 80 -4.38 -3.20 -33.21
N GLU A 81 -3.50 -3.53 -34.15
CA GLU A 81 -2.05 -3.45 -33.95
C GLU A 81 -1.54 -2.00 -33.88
N ALA A 82 -2.16 -1.06 -34.60
CA ALA A 82 -1.79 0.36 -34.49
C ALA A 82 -2.16 0.90 -33.10
N GLN A 83 -3.36 0.59 -32.61
CA GLN A 83 -3.79 0.93 -31.25
C GLN A 83 -2.90 0.29 -30.18
N LYS A 84 -2.54 -1.00 -30.32
CA LYS A 84 -1.61 -1.67 -29.39
C LYS A 84 -0.25 -0.98 -29.35
N LYS A 85 0.28 -0.56 -30.50
CA LYS A 85 1.57 0.14 -30.57
C LYS A 85 1.54 1.45 -29.79
N GLU A 86 0.48 2.25 -29.95
CA GLU A 86 0.31 3.49 -29.20
C GLU A 86 0.13 3.25 -27.69
N LEU A 87 -0.66 2.24 -27.31
CA LEU A 87 -0.84 1.88 -25.90
C LEU A 87 0.47 1.39 -25.25
N ARG A 88 1.28 0.61 -25.97
CA ARG A 88 2.62 0.19 -25.49
C ARG A 88 3.54 1.38 -25.26
N LYS A 89 3.56 2.33 -26.20
CA LYS A 89 4.37 3.56 -26.06
C LYS A 89 3.97 4.36 -24.82
N LYS A 90 2.66 4.54 -24.59
CA LYS A 90 2.15 5.22 -23.39
C LYS A 90 2.49 4.45 -22.11
N LEU A 91 2.33 3.14 -22.13
CA LEU A 91 2.66 2.28 -20.98
C LEU A 91 4.14 2.39 -20.61
N GLU A 92 5.03 2.41 -21.60
CA GLU A 92 6.47 2.57 -21.39
C GLU A 92 6.80 3.94 -20.79
N GLN A 93 6.20 5.01 -21.32
CA GLN A 93 6.37 6.37 -20.78
C GLN A 93 5.94 6.47 -19.31
N GLU A 94 4.75 5.97 -18.96
CA GLU A 94 4.26 6.01 -17.58
C GLU A 94 5.07 5.09 -16.66
N SER A 95 5.57 3.96 -17.16
CA SER A 95 6.46 3.06 -16.39
C SER A 95 7.80 3.73 -16.08
N ILE A 96 8.39 4.45 -17.04
CA ILE A 96 9.61 5.23 -16.83
C ILE A 96 9.36 6.35 -15.83
N ARG A 97 8.27 7.11 -16.00
CA ARG A 97 7.89 8.19 -15.07
C ARG A 97 7.72 7.68 -13.65
N HIS A 98 7.05 6.54 -13.47
CA HIS A 98 6.92 5.87 -12.18
C HIS A 98 8.30 5.54 -11.59
N SER A 99 9.19 4.93 -12.39
CA SER A 99 10.55 4.60 -11.94
C SER A 99 11.31 5.83 -11.46
N ILE A 100 11.32 6.92 -12.24
CA ILE A 100 11.99 8.18 -11.89
C ILE A 100 11.42 8.77 -10.60
N LEU A 101 10.09 8.78 -10.45
CA LEU A 101 9.42 9.30 -9.26
C LEU A 101 9.84 8.50 -8.01
N MET A 102 9.83 7.16 -8.11
CA MET A 102 10.21 6.29 -6.99
C MET A 102 11.67 6.49 -6.58
N GLU A 103 12.59 6.64 -7.53
CA GLU A 103 13.99 6.92 -7.22
C GLU A 103 14.20 8.27 -6.54
N ARG A 104 13.38 9.28 -6.87
CA ARG A 104 13.54 10.63 -6.34
C ARG A 104 13.00 10.82 -4.93
N PHE A 105 11.89 10.14 -4.59
CA PHE A 105 11.14 10.39 -3.34
C PHE A 105 11.24 9.25 -2.30
N TYR A 106 11.77 8.09 -2.69
CA TYR A 106 11.76 6.87 -1.87
C TYR A 106 13.11 6.13 -1.80
N LYS A 107 14.18 6.68 -2.40
CA LYS A 107 15.57 6.35 -2.04
C LYS A 107 16.13 7.45 -1.14
#